data_AF-S4Y869-F1
#
_entry.id   AF-S4Y869-F1
#
_cell.length_a   1.000
_cell.length_b   1.000
_cell.length_c   1.000
_cell.angle_alpha   90.00
_cell.angle_beta   90.00
_cell.angle_gamma   90.00
#
_symmetry.space_group_name_H-M   'P 1'
#
loop_
_entity.id
_entity.type
_entity.pdbx_description
1 polymer ?
#
loop_
_entity_poly.entity_id
_entity_poly.type
_entity_poly.pdbx_seq_one_letter_code
_entity_poly.pdbx_strand_id
1 'polypeptide(L)'
;MERPYHHRRSGPKAACPARPAGRTHAARRSLRRRFDYAAPMLFRTAALRALGLALCLSVLGTVGGACGQGALGVMPGVVNDPGNLSLRRAILSFATSQLCSEMRKRSVPLRLRDEDPVTGRFYPGTCVAQELANGNLFLQFGGSGVVWTNLTKRMSFDASAAVEYDHDFLMDGDTMYVYFRQRSTTAASFTTKLIEQPAAISLGGVSLAQGSAYANALGAQLVKTEIARGFTVIRDDDGAVQFGLGIIEKGQRPQAPYARRDNGRLLLANERTEVHQGQRDYIGPLEITGSGEAMTLTVAVDGAPGVDVILVPRAAGEQWLQAYLTQAAPPPLSAAPLLDEPVYSGAPWRRTVPLPEGQYYLVIDNTNAAGRTQPTTYARDDRAALVSYAVETGDAP
;
A
#
# COMPACT_ATOMS: atom_id res chain seq x y z
N MET A 1 49.59 6.68 66.10
CA MET A 1 48.17 7.09 66.10
C MET A 1 48.07 8.27 65.15
N GLU A 2 47.08 8.26 64.25
CA GLU A 2 46.79 9.25 63.19
C GLU A 2 47.86 9.51 62.10
N ARG A 3 47.36 9.86 60.90
CA ARG A 3 48.08 9.94 59.62
C ARG A 3 48.22 11.39 59.12
N PRO A 4 49.13 11.68 58.17
CA PRO A 4 49.49 13.03 57.69
C PRO A 4 48.59 13.48 56.51
N TYR A 5 48.65 14.71 55.98
CA TYR A 5 49.68 15.26 55.04
C TYR A 5 49.35 16.77 54.83
N HIS A 6 50.25 17.78 54.80
CA HIS A 6 51.47 18.05 54.01
C HIS A 6 51.28 18.05 52.47
N HIS A 7 51.86 18.94 51.65
CA HIS A 7 52.41 20.31 51.85
C HIS A 7 52.56 21.02 50.48
N ARG A 8 52.36 22.34 50.46
CA ARG A 8 52.68 23.35 49.40
C ARG A 8 54.10 23.23 48.77
N ARG A 9 54.29 23.52 47.46
CA ARG A 9 55.49 24.13 46.74
C ARG A 9 55.43 23.90 45.20
N SER A 10 56.19 24.53 44.27
CA SER A 10 56.57 25.95 44.05
C SER A 10 57.49 26.17 42.79
N GLY A 11 56.98 26.71 41.67
CA GLY A 11 57.72 27.40 40.56
C GLY A 11 58.93 26.69 39.88
N PRO A 12 59.83 27.40 39.16
CA PRO A 12 59.68 28.69 38.44
C PRO A 12 60.45 28.82 37.07
N LYS A 13 60.44 30.02 36.47
CA LYS A 13 61.34 30.59 35.40
C LYS A 13 61.16 30.14 33.94
N ALA A 14 61.56 30.91 32.90
CA ALA A 14 61.61 32.37 32.65
C ALA A 14 62.04 32.61 31.16
N ALA A 15 61.56 33.65 30.48
CA ALA A 15 62.30 34.48 29.48
C ALA A 15 61.39 35.44 28.67
N CYS A 16 61.71 36.73 28.71
CA CYS A 16 61.46 37.72 27.63
C CYS A 16 62.70 37.72 26.69
N PRO A 17 62.79 38.48 25.56
CA PRO A 17 61.91 39.56 25.03
C PRO A 17 61.32 39.17 23.64
N ALA A 18 60.82 40.02 22.73
CA ALA A 18 60.85 41.49 22.59
C ALA A 18 59.65 42.06 21.78
N ARG A 19 59.72 43.35 21.44
CA ARG A 19 58.89 44.07 20.46
C ARG A 19 59.80 44.97 19.61
N PRO A 20 59.47 45.18 18.33
CA PRO A 20 59.19 46.54 17.83
C PRO A 20 57.83 46.57 17.11
N ALA A 21 56.92 47.54 17.26
CA ALA A 21 56.99 49.01 17.17
C ALA A 21 56.68 49.54 15.75
N GLY A 22 55.53 50.21 15.62
CA GLY A 22 54.93 50.76 14.39
C GLY A 22 53.40 50.62 14.44
N ARG A 23 52.64 51.66 14.85
CA ARG A 23 52.02 52.69 14.00
C ARG A 23 51.09 52.10 12.92
N THR A 24 49.81 52.47 12.74
CA THR A 24 48.97 53.51 13.36
C THR A 24 47.49 53.30 13.00
N HIS A 25 46.56 53.97 13.71
CA HIS A 25 45.17 54.31 13.31
C HIS A 25 44.17 53.22 12.86
N ALA A 26 43.19 52.99 13.74
CA ALA A 26 41.74 53.09 13.50
C ALA A 26 41.15 52.68 12.12
N ALA A 27 40.37 51.60 12.12
CA ALA A 27 39.13 51.53 11.34
C ALA A 27 38.14 50.52 11.97
N ARG A 28 36.95 51.00 12.36
CA ARG A 28 35.78 50.12 12.53
C ARG A 28 35.42 49.56 11.15
N ARG A 29 35.62 48.26 10.91
CA ARG A 29 34.94 47.54 9.82
C ARG A 29 34.38 46.23 10.34
N SER A 30 33.06 46.20 10.44
CA SER A 30 32.26 45.00 10.62
C SER A 30 32.49 44.08 9.43
N LEU A 31 33.22 42.98 9.64
CA LEU A 31 33.26 41.90 8.65
C LEU A 31 31.90 41.19 8.65
N ARG A 32 31.01 41.67 7.77
CA ARG A 32 29.99 40.81 7.15
C ARG A 32 30.73 39.66 6.45
N ARG A 33 30.89 38.52 7.11
CA ARG A 33 31.03 37.25 6.40
C ARG A 33 29.64 36.70 6.15
N ARG A 34 29.36 36.45 4.87
CA ARG A 34 28.10 35.85 4.43
C ARG A 34 27.99 34.47 5.05
N PHE A 35 26.96 34.24 5.85
CA PHE A 35 26.38 32.90 5.95
C PHE A 35 25.49 32.78 4.71
N ASP A 36 26.05 32.24 3.63
CA ASP A 36 25.27 31.95 2.44
C ASP A 36 24.29 30.80 2.75
N TYR A 37 23.02 31.03 2.41
CA TYR A 37 21.92 30.11 2.64
C TYR A 37 22.10 28.86 1.75
N ALA A 38 22.45 27.71 2.35
CA ALA A 38 22.61 26.44 1.62
C ALA A 38 22.21 25.18 2.42
N ALA A 39 21.24 25.29 3.33
CA ALA A 39 20.44 24.19 3.88
C ALA A 39 19.18 24.80 4.54
N PRO A 40 17.96 24.54 4.04
CA PRO A 40 17.40 23.18 3.97
C PRO A 40 16.50 22.91 2.73
N MET A 41 16.95 22.09 1.78
CA MET A 41 16.11 21.67 0.63
C MET A 41 16.07 20.16 0.35
N LEU A 42 16.74 19.32 1.15
CA LEU A 42 16.83 17.86 0.91
C LEU A 42 15.95 16.98 1.83
N PHE A 43 15.15 17.59 2.73
CA PHE A 43 14.26 16.88 3.67
C PHE A 43 12.76 17.15 3.42
N ARG A 44 12.38 17.69 2.25
CA ARG A 44 10.98 18.06 1.94
C ARG A 44 10.33 17.26 0.79
N THR A 45 11.00 16.25 0.25
CA THR A 45 10.59 15.55 -0.99
C THR A 45 10.41 14.03 -0.87
N ALA A 46 10.38 13.46 0.35
CA ALA A 46 10.35 12.01 0.56
C ALA A 46 9.40 11.51 1.68
N ALA A 47 8.45 12.33 2.14
CA ALA A 47 7.66 12.05 3.35
C ALA A 47 6.14 12.31 3.20
N LEU A 48 5.61 12.33 1.98
CA LEU A 48 4.17 12.41 1.73
C LEU A 48 3.79 11.48 0.58
N ARG A 49 2.58 10.90 0.70
CA ARG A 49 1.91 9.99 -0.24
C ARG A 49 2.42 8.54 -0.13
N ALA A 50 1.65 7.72 0.58
CA ALA A 50 1.62 6.25 0.59
C ALA A 50 0.94 5.73 1.87
N LEU A 51 -0.38 5.54 1.83
CA LEU A 51 -1.12 4.46 2.51
C LEU A 51 -2.62 4.51 2.16
N GLY A 52 -2.93 4.57 0.88
CA GLY A 52 -4.31 4.55 0.41
C GLY A 52 -5.00 3.23 0.72
N LEU A 53 -6.07 3.28 1.52
CA LEU A 53 -6.72 2.09 2.03
C LEU A 53 -7.79 1.58 1.05
N ALA A 54 -7.54 0.48 0.35
CA ALA A 54 -8.55 -0.14 -0.50
C ALA A 54 -9.61 -0.83 0.34
N LEU A 55 -10.85 -0.46 0.06
CA LEU A 55 -12.01 -0.81 0.83
C LEU A 55 -13.25 -0.65 -0.04
N CYS A 56 -14.29 -1.42 0.27
CA CYS A 56 -15.33 -1.82 -0.69
C CYS A 56 -14.75 -2.78 -1.76
N LEU A 57 -15.53 -3.79 -2.17
CA LEU A 57 -15.97 -4.00 -3.58
C LEU A 57 -16.25 -5.45 -4.03
N SER A 58 -17.41 -5.98 -3.62
CA SER A 58 -18.38 -6.68 -4.50
C SER A 58 -19.83 -6.40 -4.06
N VAL A 59 -20.01 -5.22 -3.47
CA VAL A 59 -21.08 -4.87 -2.52
C VAL A 59 -22.50 -4.76 -3.14
N LEU A 60 -22.63 -5.01 -4.44
CA LEU A 60 -23.89 -5.14 -5.19
C LEU A 60 -23.83 -6.32 -6.20
N GLY A 61 -22.99 -7.34 -5.92
CA GLY A 61 -22.70 -8.47 -6.82
C GLY A 61 -23.45 -9.76 -6.50
N THR A 62 -23.99 -9.93 -5.28
CA THR A 62 -24.60 -11.20 -4.83
C THR A 62 -26.12 -11.11 -4.65
N VAL A 63 -26.82 -10.66 -5.69
CA VAL A 63 -28.20 -11.07 -5.97
C VAL A 63 -28.26 -11.43 -7.44
N GLY A 64 -28.68 -12.66 -7.75
CA GLY A 64 -28.73 -13.14 -9.14
C GLY A 64 -29.70 -12.33 -9.99
N GLY A 65 -29.26 -11.98 -11.21
CA GLY A 65 -30.08 -11.33 -12.23
C GLY A 65 -29.71 -9.88 -12.52
N ALA A 66 -29.68 -9.53 -13.81
CA ALA A 66 -29.32 -8.21 -14.36
C ALA A 66 -30.29 -7.05 -13.98
N CYS A 67 -31.21 -7.26 -13.04
CA CYS A 67 -32.33 -6.36 -12.76
C CYS A 67 -31.97 -5.19 -11.82
N GLY A 68 -30.91 -5.32 -11.01
CA GLY A 68 -30.57 -4.32 -9.98
C GLY A 68 -29.86 -3.06 -10.50
N GLN A 69 -29.02 -3.17 -11.53
CA GLN A 69 -28.37 -2.00 -12.16
C GLN A 69 -29.17 -1.44 -13.32
N GLY A 70 -29.79 -2.28 -14.16
CA GLY A 70 -30.68 -1.82 -15.22
C GLY A 70 -31.79 -0.90 -14.68
N ALA A 71 -32.37 -1.19 -13.51
CA ALA A 71 -33.37 -0.33 -12.88
C ALA A 71 -32.83 1.05 -12.42
N LEU A 72 -31.56 1.14 -12.01
CA LEU A 72 -30.93 2.40 -11.57
C LEU A 72 -30.37 3.22 -12.74
N GLY A 73 -29.81 2.55 -13.76
CA GLY A 73 -29.38 3.15 -15.03
C GLY A 73 -30.55 3.70 -15.87
N VAL A 74 -31.77 3.18 -15.68
CA VAL A 74 -33.00 3.71 -16.29
C VAL A 74 -33.49 5.01 -15.62
N MET A 75 -33.02 5.37 -14.42
CA MET A 75 -33.42 6.61 -13.71
C MET A 75 -32.22 7.40 -13.14
N PRO A 76 -31.22 7.78 -13.97
CA PRO A 76 -30.01 8.44 -13.48
C PRO A 76 -30.31 9.79 -12.83
N GLY A 77 -31.38 10.49 -13.26
CA GLY A 77 -31.81 11.75 -12.64
C GLY A 77 -32.24 11.61 -11.17
N VAL A 78 -32.79 10.46 -10.75
CA VAL A 78 -33.22 10.23 -9.35
C VAL A 78 -32.02 9.88 -8.48
N VAL A 79 -31.06 9.12 -9.01
CA VAL A 79 -29.81 8.76 -8.33
C VAL A 79 -28.83 9.94 -8.28
N ASN A 80 -28.83 10.83 -9.28
CA ASN A 80 -27.96 12.01 -9.33
C ASN A 80 -28.49 13.19 -8.52
N ASP A 81 -29.76 13.17 -8.11
CA ASP A 81 -30.33 14.20 -7.24
C ASP A 81 -29.91 13.95 -5.76
N PRO A 82 -29.11 14.85 -5.16
CA PRO A 82 -28.70 14.73 -3.76
C PRO A 82 -29.86 14.91 -2.77
N GLY A 83 -31.01 15.43 -3.21
CA GLY A 83 -32.23 15.54 -2.39
C GLY A 83 -32.87 14.19 -2.05
N ASN A 84 -32.61 13.14 -2.82
CA ASN A 84 -33.20 11.80 -2.63
C ASN A 84 -32.49 10.98 -1.54
N LEU A 85 -32.44 11.53 -0.31
CA LEU A 85 -31.74 10.95 0.85
C LEU A 85 -32.22 9.54 1.21
N SER A 86 -33.49 9.20 0.98
CA SER A 86 -34.04 7.87 1.26
C SER A 86 -33.47 6.79 0.33
N LEU A 87 -33.37 7.07 -0.97
CA LEU A 87 -32.78 6.16 -1.95
C LEU A 87 -31.28 5.99 -1.69
N ARG A 88 -30.56 7.10 -1.48
CA ARG A 88 -29.11 7.09 -1.15
C ARG A 88 -28.82 6.22 0.07
N ARG A 89 -29.58 6.39 1.15
CA ARG A 89 -29.48 5.56 2.37
C ARG A 89 -29.86 4.10 2.13
N ALA A 90 -30.90 3.80 1.34
CA ALA A 90 -31.24 2.42 1.02
C ALA A 90 -30.11 1.69 0.26
N ILE A 91 -29.45 2.38 -0.69
CA ILE A 91 -28.28 1.86 -1.40
C ILE A 91 -27.11 1.65 -0.42
N LEU A 92 -26.80 2.62 0.45
CA LEU A 92 -25.74 2.47 1.46
C LEU A 92 -26.04 1.36 2.49
N SER A 93 -27.28 1.23 2.93
CA SER A 93 -27.73 0.25 3.91
C SER A 93 -27.52 -1.17 3.41
N PHE A 94 -27.99 -1.47 2.19
CA PHE A 94 -27.69 -2.71 1.50
C PHE A 94 -26.18 -2.92 1.38
N ALA A 95 -25.47 -1.87 0.97
CA ALA A 95 -24.03 -1.94 0.74
C ALA A 95 -23.22 -2.26 2.01
N THR A 96 -23.60 -1.68 3.14
CA THR A 96 -22.90 -1.83 4.43
C THR A 96 -22.88 -3.29 4.89
N SER A 97 -23.91 -4.08 4.57
CA SER A 97 -24.00 -5.50 4.95
C SER A 97 -22.92 -6.38 4.32
N GLN A 98 -22.49 -6.07 3.09
CA GLN A 98 -21.49 -6.85 2.36
C GLN A 98 -20.07 -6.27 2.50
N LEU A 99 -19.95 -5.00 2.89
CA LEU A 99 -18.70 -4.24 2.89
C LEU A 99 -17.51 -4.98 3.54
N CYS A 100 -17.72 -5.55 4.71
CA CYS A 100 -16.66 -6.23 5.47
C CYS A 100 -16.33 -7.65 5.01
N SER A 101 -17.23 -8.32 4.27
CA SER A 101 -16.88 -9.55 3.53
C SER A 101 -15.85 -9.19 2.47
N GLU A 102 -16.17 -8.19 1.66
CA GLU A 102 -15.41 -7.86 0.45
C GLU A 102 -14.08 -7.17 0.74
N MET A 103 -14.00 -6.38 1.81
CA MET A 103 -12.73 -5.86 2.31
C MET A 103 -11.74 -7.01 2.64
N ARG A 104 -12.20 -8.11 3.25
CA ARG A 104 -11.32 -9.23 3.66
C ARG A 104 -10.98 -10.19 2.52
N LYS A 105 -11.65 -10.05 1.38
CA LYS A 105 -11.42 -10.84 0.17
C LYS A 105 -10.45 -10.18 -0.81
N ARG A 106 -9.78 -9.07 -0.46
CA ARG A 106 -8.83 -8.39 -1.36
C ARG A 106 -7.67 -7.77 -0.58
N SER A 107 -6.48 -7.82 -1.18
CA SER A 107 -5.32 -7.04 -0.75
C SER A 107 -5.40 -5.61 -1.31
N VAL A 108 -4.98 -4.64 -0.51
CA VAL A 108 -4.88 -3.23 -0.88
C VAL A 108 -3.52 -2.93 -1.52
N PRO A 109 -3.42 -2.43 -2.76
CA PRO A 109 -2.17 -1.90 -3.30
C PRO A 109 -1.73 -0.61 -2.61
N LEU A 110 -0.47 -0.54 -2.20
CA LEU A 110 0.19 0.66 -1.68
C LEU A 110 1.14 1.21 -2.75
N ARG A 111 1.02 2.50 -3.07
CA ARG A 111 1.85 3.22 -4.04
C ARG A 111 2.37 4.52 -3.42
N LEU A 112 3.54 4.98 -3.85
CA LEU A 112 4.09 6.29 -3.46
C LEU A 112 3.36 7.44 -4.17
N ARG A 113 2.93 7.22 -5.41
CA ARG A 113 2.10 8.15 -6.20
C ARG A 113 1.05 7.32 -6.95
N ASP A 114 -0.04 7.95 -7.39
CA ASP A 114 -1.16 7.20 -7.97
C ASP A 114 -0.75 6.52 -9.31
N GLU A 115 0.23 7.12 -10.00
CA GLU A 115 0.90 6.66 -11.22
C GLU A 115 2.12 5.72 -11.00
N ASP A 116 2.63 5.60 -9.78
CA ASP A 116 3.78 4.73 -9.47
C ASP A 116 3.36 3.25 -9.42
N PRO A 117 4.28 2.30 -9.62
CA PRO A 117 3.99 0.89 -9.36
C PRO A 117 3.65 0.65 -7.87
N VAL A 118 2.96 -0.46 -7.62
CA VAL A 118 2.66 -0.94 -6.27
C VAL A 118 3.94 -1.42 -5.60
N THR A 119 4.36 -0.72 -4.54
CA THR A 119 5.58 -1.01 -3.76
C THR A 119 5.29 -1.78 -2.47
N GLY A 120 4.03 -2.13 -2.22
CA GLY A 120 3.59 -2.82 -1.01
C GLY A 120 2.10 -3.13 -1.03
N ARG A 121 1.63 -3.88 -0.03
CA ARG A 121 0.20 -4.16 0.16
C ARG A 121 -0.23 -4.13 1.61
N PHE A 122 -1.47 -3.75 1.85
CA PHE A 122 -2.16 -3.92 3.13
C PHE A 122 -3.20 -5.04 3.02
N TYR A 123 -3.31 -5.86 4.06
CA TYR A 123 -4.13 -7.06 4.13
C TYR A 123 -5.16 -6.91 5.25
N PRO A 124 -6.42 -6.58 4.91
CA PRO A 124 -7.51 -6.47 5.87
C PRO A 124 -7.76 -7.77 6.65
N GLY A 125 -7.53 -7.74 7.97
CA GLY A 125 -7.84 -8.85 8.87
C GLY A 125 -9.16 -8.66 9.61
N THR A 126 -9.44 -7.43 10.04
CA THR A 126 -10.66 -7.07 10.78
C THR A 126 -11.38 -5.92 10.10
N CYS A 127 -12.71 -5.98 10.13
CA CYS A 127 -13.60 -4.95 9.59
C CYS A 127 -14.91 -4.98 10.36
N VAL A 128 -15.40 -3.81 10.75
CA VAL A 128 -16.74 -3.53 11.28
C VAL A 128 -17.26 -2.32 10.53
N ALA A 129 -18.45 -2.44 9.94
CA ALA A 129 -19.12 -1.38 9.21
C ALA A 129 -20.54 -1.22 9.74
N GLN A 130 -20.98 0.02 9.93
CA GLN A 130 -22.32 0.35 10.40
C GLN A 130 -22.77 1.70 9.84
N GLU A 131 -24.07 1.84 9.54
CA GLU A 131 -24.68 3.13 9.28
C GLU A 131 -24.92 3.85 10.61
N LEU A 132 -24.49 5.10 10.71
CA LEU A 132 -24.75 5.96 11.87
C LEU A 132 -26.14 6.60 11.77
N ALA A 133 -26.67 7.10 12.89
CA ALA A 133 -27.99 7.76 12.93
C ALA A 133 -28.12 9.02 12.05
N ASN A 134 -27.00 9.61 11.61
CA ASN A 134 -26.97 10.72 10.64
C ASN A 134 -27.04 10.23 9.16
N GLY A 135 -26.89 8.93 8.90
CA GLY A 135 -26.80 8.32 7.57
C GLY A 135 -25.38 8.22 7.02
N ASN A 136 -24.36 8.52 7.83
CA ASN A 136 -22.95 8.36 7.43
C ASN A 136 -22.49 6.91 7.66
N LEU A 137 -21.52 6.46 6.87
CA LEU A 137 -20.87 5.17 7.06
C LEU A 137 -19.80 5.30 8.15
N PHE A 138 -19.97 4.62 9.28
CA PHE A 138 -18.87 4.37 10.20
C PHE A 138 -18.19 3.05 9.86
N LEU A 139 -16.88 3.11 9.77
CA LEU A 139 -16.03 1.99 9.40
C LEU A 139 -14.84 1.92 10.36
N GLN A 140 -14.70 0.76 11.00
CA GLN A 140 -13.50 0.40 11.73
C GLN A 140 -12.83 -0.80 11.06
N PHE A 141 -11.53 -0.72 10.82
CA PHE A 141 -10.76 -1.80 10.22
C PHE A 141 -9.40 -1.96 10.87
N GLY A 142 -8.80 -3.13 10.67
CA GLY A 142 -7.43 -3.44 11.06
C GLY A 142 -6.82 -4.54 10.20
N GLY A 143 -5.50 -4.56 10.11
CA GLY A 143 -4.78 -5.52 9.29
C GLY A 143 -3.28 -5.35 9.39
N SER A 144 -2.57 -6.23 8.70
CA SER A 144 -1.12 -6.13 8.52
C SER A 144 -0.81 -5.62 7.12
N GLY A 145 0.31 -4.95 6.94
CA GLY A 145 0.81 -4.56 5.63
C GLY A 145 2.31 -4.78 5.49
N VAL A 146 2.75 -4.74 4.24
CA VAL A 146 4.15 -4.76 3.84
C VAL A 146 4.37 -3.64 2.84
N VAL A 147 5.50 -2.95 2.93
CA VAL A 147 5.93 -1.94 1.96
C VAL A 147 7.43 -2.01 1.81
N TRP A 148 7.92 -1.83 0.59
CA TRP A 148 9.33 -1.70 0.31
C TRP A 148 9.72 -0.23 0.16
N THR A 149 10.87 0.16 0.72
CA THR A 149 11.52 1.43 0.37
C THR A 149 13.03 1.23 0.22
N ASN A 150 13.67 2.12 -0.56
CA ASN A 150 15.13 2.16 -0.69
C ASN A 150 15.87 2.27 0.66
N LEU A 151 15.20 2.76 1.70
CA LEU A 151 15.77 3.01 3.01
C LEU A 151 15.60 1.83 3.98
N THR A 152 14.37 1.30 4.08
CA THR A 152 14.03 0.20 5.01
C THR A 152 14.22 -1.19 4.42
N LYS A 153 14.35 -1.30 3.10
CA LYS A 153 13.94 -2.49 2.32
C LYS A 153 12.52 -2.88 2.71
N ARG A 154 12.21 -4.17 2.88
CA ARG A 154 10.89 -4.59 3.40
C ARG A 154 10.67 -4.02 4.81
N MET A 155 9.59 -3.28 4.96
CA MET A 155 8.99 -2.94 6.24
C MET A 155 7.62 -3.59 6.32
N SER A 156 7.38 -4.41 7.34
CA SER A 156 6.02 -4.86 7.68
C SER A 156 5.47 -4.07 8.86
N PHE A 157 4.15 -3.94 8.92
CA PHE A 157 3.46 -3.16 9.94
C PHE A 157 2.07 -3.74 10.23
N ASP A 158 1.49 -3.36 11.36
CA ASP A 158 0.04 -3.39 11.59
C ASP A 158 -0.51 -1.97 11.50
N ALA A 159 -1.68 -1.83 10.92
CA ALA A 159 -2.43 -0.58 10.91
C ALA A 159 -3.92 -0.84 11.18
N SER A 160 -4.56 0.10 11.87
CA SER A 160 -6.01 0.11 12.07
C SER A 160 -6.51 1.53 12.14
N ALA A 161 -7.75 1.77 11.71
CA ALA A 161 -8.42 3.05 11.93
C ALA A 161 -9.93 2.89 12.12
N ALA A 162 -10.52 3.93 12.69
CA ALA A 162 -11.95 4.13 12.84
C ALA A 162 -12.31 5.47 12.19
N VAL A 163 -13.14 5.42 11.14
CA VAL A 163 -13.42 6.52 10.21
C VAL A 163 -14.91 6.67 10.02
N GLU A 164 -15.38 7.91 9.99
CA GLU A 164 -16.70 8.27 9.51
C GLU A 164 -16.58 8.83 8.09
N TYR A 165 -17.24 8.18 7.13
CA TYR A 165 -17.35 8.62 5.75
C TYR A 165 -18.76 9.16 5.46
N ASP A 166 -18.78 10.34 4.86
CA ASP A 166 -19.91 10.86 4.09
C ASP A 166 -19.79 10.28 2.67
N HIS A 167 -20.92 10.10 2.01
CA HIS A 167 -21.01 9.29 0.79
C HIS A 167 -21.90 9.96 -0.26
N ASP A 168 -21.50 9.84 -1.51
CA ASP A 168 -22.17 10.50 -2.63
C ASP A 168 -22.21 9.59 -3.86
N PHE A 169 -23.28 9.64 -4.64
CA PHE A 169 -23.52 8.78 -5.80
C PHE A 169 -23.68 9.63 -7.07
N LEU A 170 -23.07 9.17 -8.16
CA LEU A 170 -23.20 9.75 -9.50
C LEU A 170 -23.29 8.62 -10.55
N MET A 171 -24.41 8.55 -11.25
CA MET A 171 -24.62 7.74 -12.46
C MET A 171 -24.17 8.51 -13.70
N ASP A 172 -23.41 7.84 -14.56
CA ASP A 172 -23.05 8.28 -15.91
C ASP A 172 -23.35 7.19 -16.92
N GLY A 173 -24.50 7.29 -17.59
CA GLY A 173 -25.09 6.16 -18.29
C GLY A 173 -25.28 4.99 -17.32
N ASP A 174 -24.72 3.84 -17.66
CA ASP A 174 -24.76 2.63 -16.85
C ASP A 174 -23.58 2.50 -15.86
N THR A 175 -22.62 3.43 -15.87
CA THR A 175 -21.51 3.48 -14.90
C THR A 175 -21.93 4.22 -13.63
N MET A 176 -21.78 3.59 -12.47
CA MET A 176 -22.03 4.20 -11.15
C MET A 176 -20.70 4.57 -10.46
N TYR A 177 -20.54 5.85 -10.12
CA TYR A 177 -19.48 6.37 -9.27
C TYR A 177 -20.04 6.50 -7.84
N VAL A 178 -19.30 6.01 -6.85
CA VAL A 178 -19.60 6.17 -5.43
C VAL A 178 -18.40 6.80 -4.73
N TYR A 179 -18.58 8.01 -4.24
CA TYR A 179 -17.56 8.80 -3.56
C TYR A 179 -17.68 8.60 -2.05
N PHE A 180 -16.56 8.37 -1.38
CA PHE A 180 -16.47 8.32 0.08
C PHE A 180 -15.52 9.41 0.56
N ARG A 181 -16.05 10.39 1.29
CA ARG A 181 -15.32 11.57 1.80
C ARG A 181 -15.21 11.49 3.31
N GLN A 182 -14.00 11.59 3.85
CA GLN A 182 -13.80 11.54 5.29
C GLN A 182 -14.49 12.73 5.97
N ARG A 183 -15.33 12.44 6.97
CA ARG A 183 -15.89 13.45 7.89
C ARG A 183 -15.05 13.55 9.14
N SER A 184 -14.78 12.41 9.77
CA SER A 184 -13.99 12.32 11.00
C SER A 184 -13.13 11.05 11.02
N THR A 185 -12.07 11.05 11.80
CA THR A 185 -11.25 9.87 12.07
C THR A 185 -10.94 9.82 13.56
N THR A 186 -11.66 8.95 14.27
CA THR A 186 -11.68 8.90 15.73
C THR A 186 -10.41 8.25 16.29
N ALA A 187 -9.86 7.27 15.58
CA ALA A 187 -8.62 6.60 15.92
C ALA A 187 -7.89 6.15 14.66
N ALA A 188 -6.55 6.23 14.67
CA ALA A 188 -5.70 5.54 13.72
C ALA A 188 -4.44 5.08 14.48
N SER A 189 -4.05 3.82 14.30
CA SER A 189 -2.85 3.23 14.87
C SER A 189 -1.97 2.66 13.78
N PHE A 190 -0.66 2.67 14.04
CA PHE A 190 0.35 2.08 13.19
C PHE A 190 1.45 1.51 14.09
N THR A 191 1.85 0.27 13.86
CA THR A 191 2.91 -0.42 14.61
C THR A 191 3.83 -1.15 13.65
N THR A 192 5.09 -0.74 13.58
CA THR A 192 6.10 -1.44 12.76
C THR A 192 6.38 -2.84 13.34
N LYS A 193 6.43 -3.86 12.48
CA LYS A 193 6.69 -5.27 12.82
C LYS A 193 8.10 -5.72 12.45
N LEU A 194 8.53 -5.46 11.22
CA LEU A 194 9.83 -5.86 10.68
C LEU A 194 10.43 -4.69 9.90
N ILE A 195 11.75 -4.52 9.98
CA ILE A 195 12.55 -3.70 9.06
C ILE A 195 13.74 -4.57 8.65
N GLU A 196 13.89 -4.84 7.35
CA GLU A 196 14.95 -5.69 6.81
C GLU A 196 16.36 -5.09 6.90
N GLN A 197 16.47 -3.76 6.92
CA GLN A 197 17.76 -3.07 6.99
C GLN A 197 17.94 -2.38 8.36
N PRO A 198 18.59 -3.03 9.36
CA PRO A 198 18.71 -2.47 10.72
C PRO A 198 19.44 -1.13 10.80
N ALA A 199 20.29 -0.79 9.82
CA ALA A 199 20.93 0.52 9.75
C ALA A 199 19.93 1.67 9.57
N ALA A 200 18.74 1.42 9.01
CA ALA A 200 17.67 2.41 8.86
C ALA A 200 16.84 2.62 10.15
N ILE A 201 17.11 1.84 11.21
CA ILE A 201 16.44 1.97 12.52
C ILE A 201 16.82 3.29 13.22
N SER A 202 17.90 3.97 12.84
CA SER A 202 18.28 5.28 13.41
C SER A 202 18.53 6.32 12.32
N LEU A 203 17.66 7.32 12.23
CA LEU A 203 17.76 8.41 11.26
C LEU A 203 17.80 9.75 11.99
N GLY A 204 18.89 10.51 11.84
CA GLY A 204 19.02 11.83 12.46
C GLY A 204 18.93 11.84 14.00
N GLY A 205 19.23 10.71 14.66
CA GLY A 205 19.06 10.55 16.10
C GLY A 205 17.67 10.07 16.54
N VAL A 206 16.77 9.81 15.60
CA VAL A 206 15.42 9.30 15.87
C VAL A 206 15.32 7.81 15.55
N SER A 207 14.77 7.04 16.48
CA SER A 207 14.56 5.60 16.30
C SER A 207 13.30 5.31 15.49
N LEU A 208 13.45 4.49 14.45
CA LEU A 208 12.39 3.81 13.71
C LEU A 208 12.25 2.32 14.13
N ALA A 209 12.79 1.92 15.28
CA ALA A 209 12.71 0.54 15.76
C ALA A 209 11.24 0.08 15.88
N GLN A 210 11.04 -1.24 15.82
CA GLN A 210 9.78 -1.87 16.20
C GLN A 210 9.26 -1.31 17.53
N GLY A 211 8.01 -0.86 17.56
CA GLY A 211 7.37 -0.26 18.74
C GLY A 211 7.85 1.15 19.12
N SER A 212 8.73 1.79 18.35
CA SER A 212 9.16 3.17 18.63
C SER A 212 8.01 4.16 18.48
N ALA A 213 7.85 5.04 19.48
CA ALA A 213 6.77 6.02 19.51
C ALA A 213 6.78 6.96 18.29
N TYR A 214 7.96 7.26 17.74
CA TYR A 214 8.09 8.11 16.55
C TYR A 214 7.64 7.41 15.27
N ALA A 215 8.06 6.16 15.00
CA ALA A 215 7.60 5.41 13.83
C ALA A 215 6.07 5.22 13.87
N ASN A 216 5.54 4.90 15.05
CA ASN A 216 4.10 4.72 15.24
C ASN A 216 3.33 6.04 15.03
N ALA A 217 3.84 7.18 15.53
CA ALA A 217 3.21 8.49 15.31
C ALA A 217 3.28 8.94 13.84
N LEU A 218 4.42 8.74 13.17
CA LEU A 218 4.60 9.05 11.75
C LEU A 218 3.67 8.20 10.88
N GLY A 219 3.67 6.87 11.08
CA GLY A 219 2.79 5.96 10.35
C GLY A 219 1.31 6.23 10.60
N ALA A 220 0.90 6.52 11.84
CA ALA A 220 -0.48 6.90 12.14
C ALA A 220 -0.88 8.23 11.47
N GLN A 221 0.05 9.18 11.33
CA GLN A 221 -0.20 10.43 10.60
C GLN A 221 -0.31 10.22 9.08
N LEU A 222 0.50 9.32 8.50
CA LEU A 222 0.38 8.91 7.09
C LEU A 222 -0.99 8.24 6.84
N VAL A 223 -1.38 7.25 7.66
CA VAL A 223 -2.69 6.60 7.62
C VAL A 223 -3.83 7.63 7.65
N LYS A 224 -3.80 8.58 8.59
CA LYS A 224 -4.81 9.66 8.67
C LYS A 224 -4.85 10.55 7.42
N THR A 225 -3.69 10.89 6.86
CA THR A 225 -3.61 11.79 5.70
C THR A 225 -4.21 11.16 4.45
N GLU A 226 -4.08 9.84 4.30
CA GLU A 226 -4.62 9.09 3.15
C GLU A 226 -6.11 8.79 3.32
N ILE A 227 -6.54 8.44 4.52
CA ILE A 227 -7.97 8.37 4.89
C ILE A 227 -8.66 9.71 4.57
N ALA A 228 -8.01 10.84 4.86
CA ALA A 228 -8.54 12.18 4.60
C ALA A 228 -8.71 12.51 3.10
N ARG A 229 -8.01 11.82 2.19
CA ARG A 229 -8.26 11.96 0.74
C ARG A 229 -9.64 11.42 0.35
N GLY A 230 -10.16 10.46 1.12
CA GLY A 230 -11.29 9.65 0.70
C GLY A 230 -10.93 8.70 -0.45
N PHE A 231 -11.94 8.10 -1.06
CA PHE A 231 -11.79 7.20 -2.20
C PHE A 231 -13.01 7.23 -3.12
N THR A 232 -12.83 6.75 -4.35
CA THR A 232 -13.89 6.59 -5.33
C THR A 232 -13.97 5.14 -5.77
N VAL A 233 -15.18 4.63 -5.73
CA VAL A 233 -15.60 3.38 -6.34
C VAL A 233 -16.21 3.71 -7.71
N ILE A 234 -15.81 2.99 -8.75
CA ILE A 234 -16.48 3.01 -10.05
C ILE A 234 -16.98 1.59 -10.32
N ARG A 235 -18.27 1.46 -10.60
CA ARG A 235 -18.89 0.21 -11.05
C ARG A 235 -19.41 0.38 -12.46
N ASP A 236 -19.13 -0.60 -13.29
CA ASP A 236 -19.64 -0.70 -14.65
C ASP A 236 -20.83 -1.67 -14.74
N ASP A 237 -21.49 -1.67 -15.89
CA ASP A 237 -22.66 -2.47 -16.27
C ASP A 237 -22.36 -3.97 -16.33
N ASP A 238 -21.17 -4.33 -16.82
CA ASP A 238 -20.58 -5.68 -16.81
C ASP A 238 -20.35 -6.25 -15.39
N GLY A 239 -20.65 -5.46 -14.35
CA GLY A 239 -20.44 -5.82 -12.95
C GLY A 239 -18.98 -5.76 -12.51
N ALA A 240 -18.05 -5.45 -13.41
CA ALA A 240 -16.66 -5.19 -13.06
C ALA A 240 -16.52 -3.80 -12.43
N VAL A 241 -15.50 -3.69 -11.60
CA VAL A 241 -15.42 -2.66 -10.58
C VAL A 241 -13.99 -2.17 -10.44
N GLN A 242 -13.83 -0.87 -10.24
CA GLN A 242 -12.56 -0.18 -10.13
C GLN A 242 -12.54 0.66 -8.85
N PHE A 243 -11.39 0.69 -8.20
CA PHE A 243 -11.13 1.49 -7.01
C PHE A 243 -10.00 2.48 -7.31
N GLY A 244 -10.14 3.72 -6.85
CA GLY A 244 -9.00 4.62 -6.77
C GLY A 244 -9.12 5.60 -5.61
N LEU A 245 -7.96 6.13 -5.22
CA LEU A 245 -7.79 6.99 -4.06
C LEU A 245 -8.18 8.42 -4.37
N GLY A 246 -8.77 9.10 -3.39
CA GLY A 246 -9.33 10.43 -3.60
C GLY A 246 -10.61 10.42 -4.44
N ILE A 247 -10.95 11.61 -4.95
CA ILE A 247 -12.09 11.83 -5.83
C ILE A 247 -11.64 11.62 -7.29
N ILE A 248 -12.25 10.66 -7.97
CA ILE A 248 -12.06 10.45 -9.41
C ILE A 248 -13.17 11.18 -10.15
N GLU A 249 -12.78 12.18 -10.93
CA GLU A 249 -13.73 12.97 -11.72
C GLU A 249 -14.49 12.11 -12.73
N LYS A 250 -15.71 12.55 -13.05
CA LYS A 250 -16.59 11.91 -14.02
C LYS A 250 -15.84 11.61 -15.34
N GLY A 251 -15.92 10.36 -15.81
CA GLY A 251 -15.28 9.91 -17.05
C GLY A 251 -13.79 9.58 -16.93
N GLN A 252 -13.16 9.83 -15.78
CA GLN A 252 -11.81 9.36 -15.47
C GLN A 252 -11.85 7.98 -14.81
N ARG A 253 -10.75 7.23 -14.92
CA ARG A 253 -10.60 5.89 -14.33
C ARG A 253 -9.21 5.73 -13.69
N PRO A 254 -9.06 4.86 -12.66
CA PRO A 254 -7.75 4.49 -12.13
C PRO A 254 -6.79 3.99 -13.21
N GLN A 255 -5.51 4.29 -13.07
CA GLN A 255 -4.47 3.78 -13.98
C GLN A 255 -4.31 2.26 -13.84
N ALA A 256 -4.44 1.55 -14.96
CA ALA A 256 -4.34 0.09 -15.06
C ALA A 256 -3.49 -0.29 -16.29
N PRO A 257 -2.59 -1.30 -16.19
CA PRO A 257 -1.66 -1.64 -17.27
C PRO A 257 -2.29 -2.32 -18.50
N TYR A 258 -3.42 -3.01 -18.33
CA TYR A 258 -4.15 -3.62 -19.43
C TYR A 258 -5.50 -2.93 -19.65
N ALA A 259 -5.84 -2.66 -20.92
CA ALA A 259 -7.20 -2.27 -21.28
C ALA A 259 -8.17 -3.41 -20.91
N ARG A 260 -9.34 -3.06 -20.36
CA ARG A 260 -10.42 -4.05 -20.15
C ARG A 260 -10.83 -4.62 -21.51
N ARG A 261 -11.10 -5.92 -21.54
CA ARG A 261 -11.69 -6.61 -22.68
C ARG A 261 -13.13 -6.92 -22.34
N ASP A 262 -14.05 -6.62 -23.24
CA ASP A 262 -15.39 -7.21 -23.19
C ASP A 262 -15.27 -8.65 -23.70
N ASN A 263 -15.27 -9.60 -22.77
CA ASN A 263 -15.05 -11.02 -23.02
C ASN A 263 -15.87 -11.93 -22.09
N GLY A 264 -16.87 -11.37 -21.40
CA GLY A 264 -17.70 -12.08 -20.42
C GLY A 264 -16.99 -12.50 -19.13
N ARG A 265 -15.76 -12.04 -18.87
CA ARG A 265 -14.99 -12.41 -17.67
C ARG A 265 -14.91 -11.27 -16.67
N LEU A 266 -15.07 -11.61 -15.38
CA LEU A 266 -14.96 -10.67 -14.28
C LEU A 266 -13.50 -10.32 -14.00
N LEU A 267 -13.15 -9.04 -14.11
CA LEU A 267 -11.81 -8.55 -13.76
C LEU A 267 -11.65 -8.45 -12.23
N LEU A 268 -10.76 -9.26 -11.65
CA LEU A 268 -10.48 -9.29 -10.21
C LEU A 268 -9.38 -8.28 -9.82
N ALA A 269 -8.30 -8.22 -10.61
CA ALA A 269 -7.17 -7.29 -10.39
C ALA A 269 -6.52 -6.89 -11.72
N ASN A 270 -5.96 -5.68 -11.80
CA ASN A 270 -5.27 -5.15 -12.98
C ASN A 270 -4.29 -4.05 -12.55
N GLU A 271 -3.05 -4.42 -12.26
CA GLU A 271 -2.09 -3.55 -11.56
C GLU A 271 -0.66 -3.77 -12.06
N ARG A 272 0.20 -2.76 -11.83
CA ARG A 272 1.65 -2.86 -12.01
C ARG A 272 2.31 -2.81 -10.64
N THR A 273 3.11 -3.82 -10.30
CA THR A 273 3.86 -3.90 -9.03
C THR A 273 5.38 -3.85 -9.26
N GLU A 274 6.11 -3.40 -8.25
CA GLU A 274 7.56 -3.34 -8.20
C GLU A 274 8.07 -4.36 -7.15
N VAL A 275 8.66 -5.46 -7.61
CA VAL A 275 9.14 -6.54 -6.74
C VAL A 275 10.66 -6.59 -6.79
N HIS A 276 11.30 -6.10 -5.72
CA HIS A 276 12.74 -6.10 -5.54
C HIS A 276 13.33 -7.51 -5.36
N GLN A 277 14.66 -7.62 -5.47
CA GLN A 277 15.33 -8.88 -5.20
C GLN A 277 15.08 -9.32 -3.74
N GLY A 278 14.75 -10.60 -3.56
CA GLY A 278 14.43 -11.14 -2.24
C GLY A 278 13.06 -10.70 -1.73
N GLN A 279 12.20 -10.14 -2.58
CA GLN A 279 10.84 -9.75 -2.22
C GLN A 279 9.79 -10.58 -2.94
N ARG A 280 8.57 -10.49 -2.42
CA ARG A 280 7.35 -11.06 -2.95
C ARG A 280 6.21 -10.06 -2.86
N ASP A 281 5.34 -10.09 -3.85
CA ASP A 281 4.02 -9.48 -3.76
C ASP A 281 2.95 -10.57 -3.63
N TYR A 282 2.10 -10.49 -2.59
CA TYR A 282 1.01 -11.44 -2.35
C TYR A 282 -0.30 -10.77 -2.72
N ILE A 283 -0.86 -11.14 -3.86
CA ILE A 283 -2.09 -10.58 -4.40
C ILE A 283 -3.24 -11.48 -3.98
N GLY A 284 -4.06 -11.00 -3.05
CA GLY A 284 -5.28 -11.70 -2.67
C GLY A 284 -5.81 -11.41 -1.25
N PRO A 285 -6.83 -12.16 -0.80
CA PRO A 285 -7.41 -13.32 -1.49
C PRO A 285 -8.00 -13.01 -2.86
N LEU A 286 -8.16 -14.03 -3.69
CA LEU A 286 -8.82 -13.97 -5.00
C LEU A 286 -9.90 -15.07 -4.99
N GLU A 287 -11.15 -14.70 -5.14
CA GLU A 287 -12.29 -15.61 -5.01
C GLU A 287 -12.72 -16.18 -6.37
N ILE A 288 -13.02 -17.48 -6.36
CA ILE A 288 -13.64 -18.24 -7.45
C ILE A 288 -14.98 -18.72 -6.90
N THR A 289 -16.07 -18.33 -7.55
CA THR A 289 -17.44 -18.44 -7.01
C THR A 289 -18.25 -19.59 -7.59
N GLY A 290 -17.92 -20.02 -8.80
CA GLY A 290 -18.63 -21.04 -9.56
C GLY A 290 -17.86 -22.34 -9.67
N SER A 291 -18.58 -23.46 -9.68
CA SER A 291 -18.01 -24.74 -10.07
C SER A 291 -17.77 -24.77 -11.57
N GLY A 292 -16.53 -25.06 -11.98
CA GLY A 292 -16.12 -25.00 -13.39
C GLY A 292 -15.65 -23.62 -13.86
N GLU A 293 -15.39 -22.67 -12.95
CA GLU A 293 -14.67 -21.43 -13.26
C GLU A 293 -13.15 -21.66 -13.43
N ALA A 294 -12.48 -20.73 -14.10
CA ALA A 294 -11.04 -20.68 -14.26
C ALA A 294 -10.48 -19.26 -14.09
N MET A 295 -9.35 -19.15 -13.40
CA MET A 295 -8.59 -17.91 -13.31
C MET A 295 -7.70 -17.75 -14.54
N THR A 296 -7.88 -16.65 -15.26
CA THR A 296 -6.98 -16.24 -16.35
C THR A 296 -6.03 -15.16 -15.88
N LEU A 297 -4.74 -15.48 -15.95
CA LEU A 297 -3.63 -14.59 -15.65
C LEU A 297 -3.07 -14.03 -16.95
N THR A 298 -2.85 -12.72 -17.02
CA THR A 298 -2.01 -12.06 -18.05
C THR A 298 -0.88 -11.34 -17.31
N VAL A 299 0.38 -11.62 -17.63
CA VAL A 299 1.55 -11.08 -16.90
C VAL A 299 2.63 -10.64 -17.90
N ALA A 300 3.20 -9.46 -17.69
CA ALA A 300 4.35 -8.96 -18.43
C ALA A 300 5.40 -8.44 -17.46
N VAL A 301 6.68 -8.76 -17.74
CA VAL A 301 7.82 -8.49 -16.85
C VAL A 301 8.83 -7.58 -17.55
N ASP A 302 9.26 -6.55 -16.83
CA ASP A 302 10.25 -5.55 -17.25
C ASP A 302 11.24 -5.32 -16.10
N GLY A 303 12.41 -4.73 -16.37
CA GLY A 303 13.45 -4.42 -15.38
C GLY A 303 14.29 -5.61 -14.86
N ALA A 304 13.76 -6.84 -14.89
CA ALA A 304 14.42 -8.07 -14.45
C ALA A 304 14.32 -9.20 -15.50
N PRO A 305 15.20 -10.22 -15.51
CA PRO A 305 15.16 -11.31 -16.49
C PRO A 305 13.87 -12.15 -16.44
N GLY A 306 13.26 -12.25 -15.26
CA GLY A 306 12.00 -12.95 -15.01
C GLY A 306 11.64 -12.94 -13.53
N VAL A 307 10.44 -13.44 -13.22
CA VAL A 307 9.92 -13.70 -11.87
C VAL A 307 9.14 -15.01 -11.89
N ASP A 308 8.86 -15.61 -10.74
CA ASP A 308 7.94 -16.74 -10.67
C ASP A 308 6.51 -16.27 -10.34
N VAL A 309 5.55 -16.83 -11.06
CA VAL A 309 4.12 -16.60 -10.83
C VAL A 309 3.54 -17.86 -10.20
N ILE A 310 3.21 -17.75 -8.92
CA ILE A 310 2.83 -18.86 -8.05
C ILE A 310 1.39 -18.67 -7.58
N LEU A 311 0.53 -19.68 -7.75
CA LEU A 311 -0.85 -19.67 -7.25
C LEU A 311 -1.02 -20.71 -6.14
N VAL A 312 -1.50 -20.28 -4.98
CA VAL A 312 -1.73 -21.16 -3.81
C VAL A 312 -3.14 -21.01 -3.25
N PRO A 313 -3.74 -22.08 -2.67
CA PRO A 313 -4.96 -21.96 -1.87
C PRO A 313 -4.78 -21.01 -0.69
N ARG A 314 -5.86 -20.33 -0.28
CA ARG A 314 -5.89 -19.34 0.82
C ARG A 314 -5.15 -19.81 2.07
N ALA A 315 -5.40 -21.02 2.55
CA ALA A 315 -4.79 -21.53 3.78
C ALA A 315 -3.25 -21.59 3.71
N ALA A 316 -2.68 -21.96 2.56
CA ALA A 316 -1.24 -21.96 2.35
C ALA A 316 -0.71 -20.52 2.17
N GLY A 317 -1.43 -19.69 1.40
CA GLY A 317 -1.09 -18.29 1.16
C GLY A 317 -1.07 -17.44 2.43
N GLU A 318 -2.04 -17.58 3.34
CA GLU A 318 -2.09 -16.87 4.62
C GLU A 318 -0.93 -17.26 5.55
N GLN A 319 -0.61 -18.56 5.65
CA GLN A 319 0.54 -19.02 6.44
C GLN A 319 1.86 -18.48 5.87
N TRP A 320 1.99 -18.48 4.54
CA TRP A 320 3.19 -18.02 3.85
C TRP A 320 3.37 -16.51 3.94
N LEU A 321 2.28 -15.75 3.79
CA LEU A 321 2.20 -14.30 4.02
C LEU A 321 2.53 -13.97 5.48
N GLN A 322 1.98 -14.68 6.46
CA GLN A 322 2.25 -14.42 7.88
C GLN A 322 3.73 -14.63 8.25
N ALA A 323 4.36 -15.67 7.68
CA ALA A 323 5.81 -15.86 7.81
C ALA A 323 6.59 -14.74 7.09
N TYR A 324 6.18 -14.33 5.88
CA TYR A 324 6.77 -13.18 5.18
C TYR A 324 6.55 -11.83 5.90
N LEU A 325 5.50 -11.66 6.70
CA LEU A 325 5.29 -10.45 7.50
C LEU A 325 6.13 -10.41 8.79
N THR A 326 6.73 -11.52 9.20
CA THR A 326 7.41 -11.67 10.51
C THR A 326 8.87 -12.10 10.42
N GLN A 327 9.32 -12.68 9.31
CA GLN A 327 10.67 -13.21 9.14
C GLN A 327 11.52 -12.35 8.19
N ALA A 328 12.75 -12.04 8.61
CA ALA A 328 13.72 -11.23 7.86
C ALA A 328 14.20 -11.87 6.55
N ALA A 329 14.18 -13.21 6.45
CA ALA A 329 14.37 -13.94 5.21
C ALA A 329 13.01 -14.36 4.63
N PRO A 330 12.80 -14.33 3.31
CA PRO A 330 11.59 -14.88 2.70
C PRO A 330 11.51 -16.39 2.95
N PRO A 331 10.40 -16.91 3.52
CA PRO A 331 10.25 -18.33 3.82
C PRO A 331 10.14 -19.17 2.53
N PRO A 332 10.54 -20.45 2.51
CA PRO A 332 10.27 -21.34 1.38
C PRO A 332 8.77 -21.60 1.21
N LEU A 333 8.37 -22.26 0.11
CA LEU A 333 6.99 -22.70 -0.09
C LEU A 333 6.52 -23.60 1.06
N SER A 334 5.37 -23.28 1.64
CA SER A 334 4.76 -24.03 2.74
C SER A 334 3.89 -25.22 2.26
N ALA A 335 3.50 -25.23 0.99
CA ALA A 335 2.67 -26.27 0.37
C ALA A 335 2.94 -26.35 -1.14
N ALA A 336 2.50 -27.44 -1.77
CA ALA A 336 2.51 -27.56 -3.22
C ALA A 336 1.57 -26.51 -3.87
N PRO A 337 2.05 -25.68 -4.80
CA PRO A 337 1.22 -24.68 -5.47
C PRO A 337 0.39 -25.31 -6.61
N LEU A 338 -0.71 -24.65 -6.96
CA LEU A 338 -1.60 -25.03 -8.07
C LEU A 338 -1.03 -24.57 -9.43
N LEU A 339 -0.24 -23.51 -9.39
CA LEU A 339 0.56 -22.99 -10.51
C LEU A 339 1.89 -22.53 -9.93
N ASP A 340 2.98 -22.82 -10.62
CA ASP A 340 4.32 -22.32 -10.34
C ASP A 340 5.05 -22.33 -11.68
N GLU A 341 5.11 -21.16 -12.32
CA GLU A 341 5.71 -21.00 -13.65
C GLU A 341 6.61 -19.74 -13.68
N PRO A 342 7.84 -19.86 -14.23
CA PRO A 342 8.70 -18.71 -14.43
C PRO A 342 8.19 -17.88 -15.62
N VAL A 343 7.94 -16.59 -15.38
CA VAL A 343 7.57 -15.61 -16.39
C VAL A 343 8.78 -14.73 -16.69
N TYR A 344 9.33 -14.89 -17.89
CA TYR A 344 10.49 -14.13 -18.36
C TYR A 344 10.09 -12.76 -18.93
N SER A 345 11.03 -11.83 -18.95
CA SER A 345 10.83 -10.53 -19.59
C SER A 345 10.65 -10.66 -21.11
N GLY A 346 9.76 -9.83 -21.66
CA GLY A 346 9.47 -9.77 -23.10
C GLY A 346 7.98 -9.76 -23.38
N ALA A 347 7.52 -10.71 -24.20
CA ALA A 347 6.12 -10.81 -24.59
C ALA A 347 5.21 -11.16 -23.39
N PRO A 348 3.98 -10.60 -23.29
CA PRO A 348 3.05 -10.95 -22.22
C PRO A 348 2.74 -12.46 -22.20
N TRP A 349 3.00 -13.09 -21.06
CA TRP A 349 2.61 -14.46 -20.77
C TRP A 349 1.14 -14.48 -20.37
N ARG A 350 0.40 -15.50 -20.82
CA ARG A 350 -1.01 -15.69 -20.48
C ARG A 350 -1.29 -17.14 -20.14
N ARG A 351 -2.02 -17.37 -19.05
CA ARG A 351 -2.35 -18.71 -18.55
C ARG A 351 -3.78 -18.75 -18.04
N THR A 352 -4.51 -19.80 -18.37
CA THR A 352 -5.81 -20.12 -17.78
C THR A 352 -5.62 -21.31 -16.87
N VAL A 353 -6.05 -21.19 -15.61
CA VAL A 353 -5.96 -22.24 -14.59
C VAL A 353 -7.39 -22.55 -14.11
N PRO A 354 -7.95 -23.73 -14.43
CA PRO A 354 -9.20 -24.19 -13.84
C PRO A 354 -9.01 -24.37 -12.32
N LEU A 355 -9.97 -23.88 -11.53
CA LEU A 355 -9.89 -23.89 -10.08
C LEU A 355 -11.21 -24.38 -9.47
N PRO A 356 -11.19 -25.15 -8.38
CA PRO A 356 -12.41 -25.36 -7.60
C PRO A 356 -12.86 -24.04 -6.94
N GLU A 357 -14.14 -23.97 -6.57
CA GLU A 357 -14.69 -22.89 -5.76
C GLU A 357 -13.84 -22.67 -4.49
N GLY A 358 -13.55 -21.41 -4.17
CA GLY A 358 -12.72 -21.08 -3.02
C GLY A 358 -11.91 -19.80 -3.21
N GLN A 359 -10.88 -19.64 -2.39
CA GLN A 359 -10.06 -18.44 -2.35
C GLN A 359 -8.57 -18.77 -2.47
N TYR A 360 -7.84 -17.92 -3.18
CA TYR A 360 -6.46 -18.15 -3.61
C TYR A 360 -5.59 -16.92 -3.36
N TYR A 361 -4.27 -17.10 -3.27
CA TYR A 361 -3.30 -16.02 -3.41
C TYR A 361 -2.47 -16.24 -4.67
N LEU A 362 -2.40 -15.20 -5.49
CA LEU A 362 -1.41 -15.08 -6.57
C LEU A 362 -0.18 -14.42 -5.98
N VAL A 363 0.98 -15.06 -6.05
CA VAL A 363 2.24 -14.55 -5.52
C VAL A 363 3.20 -14.33 -6.68
N ILE A 364 3.72 -13.10 -6.76
CA ILE A 364 4.83 -12.75 -7.65
C ILE A 364 6.10 -12.87 -6.83
N ASP A 365 6.91 -13.88 -7.11
CA ASP A 365 8.13 -14.20 -6.37
C ASP A 365 9.38 -13.74 -7.14
N ASN A 366 10.18 -12.88 -6.51
CA ASN A 366 11.52 -12.50 -6.97
C ASN A 366 12.55 -12.91 -5.91
N THR A 367 12.40 -14.11 -5.37
CA THR A 367 13.32 -14.73 -4.40
C THR A 367 14.02 -15.94 -4.99
N ASN A 368 15.09 -16.41 -4.35
CA ASN A 368 15.71 -17.70 -4.62
C ASN A 368 15.21 -18.81 -3.68
N ALA A 369 14.10 -18.58 -2.96
CA ALA A 369 13.67 -19.42 -1.84
C ALA A 369 12.41 -20.25 -2.12
N ALA A 370 11.68 -19.98 -3.21
CA ALA A 370 10.39 -20.60 -3.49
C ALA A 370 10.19 -20.94 -4.98
N GLY A 371 10.35 -19.95 -5.86
CA GLY A 371 10.18 -20.12 -7.30
C GLY A 371 11.32 -20.88 -8.01
N ARG A 372 11.18 -21.01 -9.33
CA ARG A 372 12.10 -21.69 -10.24
C ARG A 372 13.13 -20.75 -10.88
N THR A 373 12.87 -19.45 -10.90
CA THR A 373 13.85 -18.45 -11.31
C THR A 373 14.97 -18.31 -10.26
N GLN A 374 16.12 -17.83 -10.70
CA GLN A 374 17.23 -17.48 -9.79
C GLN A 374 17.60 -16.01 -10.01
N PRO A 375 17.05 -15.09 -9.18
CA PRO A 375 17.40 -13.67 -9.22
C PRO A 375 18.90 -13.43 -9.00
N THR A 376 19.46 -12.43 -9.68
CA THR A 376 20.91 -12.15 -9.73
C THR A 376 21.50 -11.82 -8.36
N THR A 377 22.28 -12.73 -7.76
CA THR A 377 22.83 -12.60 -6.38
C THR A 377 23.94 -11.55 -6.20
N TYR A 378 24.15 -10.64 -7.16
CA TYR A 378 25.19 -9.62 -7.08
C TYR A 378 24.88 -8.60 -5.98
N ALA A 379 25.79 -8.47 -5.01
CA ALA A 379 25.67 -7.48 -3.96
C ALA A 379 25.58 -6.06 -4.57
N ARG A 380 24.47 -5.36 -4.26
CA ARG A 380 24.04 -4.04 -4.78
C ARG A 380 23.29 -4.04 -6.12
N ASP A 381 23.01 -5.20 -6.73
CA ASP A 381 22.12 -5.29 -7.90
C ASP A 381 20.65 -5.47 -7.50
N ASP A 382 20.10 -4.47 -6.83
CA ASP A 382 18.71 -4.46 -6.34
C ASP A 382 17.73 -3.91 -7.39
N ARG A 383 17.87 -4.35 -8.64
CA ARG A 383 16.94 -4.02 -9.71
C ARG A 383 15.61 -4.73 -9.47
N ALA A 384 14.55 -3.95 -9.37
CA ALA A 384 13.20 -4.49 -9.24
C ALA A 384 12.70 -5.08 -10.55
N ALA A 385 11.94 -6.17 -10.44
CA ALA A 385 11.05 -6.60 -11.48
C ALA A 385 9.81 -5.70 -11.47
N LEU A 386 9.56 -5.00 -12.58
CA LEU A 386 8.31 -4.29 -12.81
C LEU A 386 7.34 -5.25 -13.49
N VAL A 387 6.31 -5.68 -12.75
CA VAL A 387 5.39 -6.72 -13.19
C VAL A 387 4.00 -6.13 -13.39
N SER A 388 3.57 -6.06 -14.65
CA SER A 388 2.21 -5.66 -15.04
C SER A 388 1.35 -6.91 -15.16
N TYR A 389 0.33 -7.05 -14.33
CA TYR A 389 -0.55 -8.22 -14.34
C TYR A 389 -2.04 -7.87 -14.37
N ALA A 390 -2.84 -8.76 -14.95
CA ALA A 390 -4.30 -8.78 -14.85
C ALA A 390 -4.78 -10.19 -14.49
N VAL A 391 -5.81 -10.24 -13.65
CA VAL A 391 -6.49 -11.45 -13.17
C VAL A 391 -7.96 -11.35 -13.56
N GLU A 392 -8.41 -12.24 -14.43
CA GLU A 392 -9.81 -12.39 -14.87
C GLU A 392 -10.36 -13.73 -14.32
N THR A 393 -11.64 -13.82 -13.93
CA THR A 393 -12.34 -15.10 -13.69
C THR A 393 -13.55 -15.24 -14.62
N GLY A 394 -13.92 -16.48 -14.93
CA GLY A 394 -15.05 -16.85 -15.77
C GLY A 394 -15.01 -18.34 -16.11
N ASP A 395 -15.89 -18.80 -17.00
CA ASP A 395 -16.00 -20.23 -17.35
C ASP A 395 -14.65 -20.84 -17.80
N ALA A 396 -14.39 -22.06 -17.33
CA ALA A 396 -13.26 -22.86 -17.80
C ALA A 396 -13.44 -23.27 -19.27
N PRO A 397 -12.34 -23.31 -20.06
CA PRO A 397 -12.37 -23.65 -21.48
C PRO A 397 -12.53 -25.16 -21.75
#